data_AF-A0A970DWG4-F1
#
_entry.id   AF-A0A970DWG4-F1
#
_cell.length_a   1.000
_cell.length_b   1.000
_cell.length_c   1.000
_cell.angle_alpha   90.00
_cell.angle_beta   90.00
_cell.angle_gamma   90.00
#
_symmetry.space_group_name_H-M   'P 1'
#
loop_
_entity.id
_entity.type
_entity.pdbx_description
1 polymer ?
#
loop_
_entity_poly.entity_id
_entity_poly.type
_entity_poly.pdbx_seq_one_letter_code
_entity_poly.pdbx_strand_id
1 'polypeptide(L)'
;MSMTSEEFIQKLLSTLAYNTVYMWGTFGSPVTKKIIEEKAEQYPSWYTEERKEFLYGLIGQNYFAFDCAGLIKGILWGWNGDPAQKYGGAKYKANGVPDLSADALIARCNPSTDFSRVVPGEVVWISGHVGTYLGEGKVIESTSAWKNGVQITGCLNVLHDPQLPSGRLWTKHGKLPYVDYGGKD
;
A
#
# COMPACT_ATOMS: atom_id res chain seq x y z
N MET A 1 3.61 18.13 -12.86
CA MET A 1 2.27 18.23 -12.26
C MET A 1 2.17 17.13 -11.22
N SER A 2 1.64 17.44 -10.04
CA SER A 2 1.31 16.45 -9.01
C SER A 2 0.20 15.52 -9.52
N MET A 3 0.23 14.26 -9.10
CA MET A 3 -0.82 13.29 -9.40
C MET A 3 -2.10 13.70 -8.69
N THR A 4 -3.23 13.72 -9.39
CA THR A 4 -4.54 13.97 -8.77
C THR A 4 -4.97 12.80 -7.89
N SER A 5 -5.87 13.03 -6.94
CA SER A 5 -6.44 11.97 -6.09
C SER A 5 -7.15 10.90 -6.92
N GLU A 6 -7.81 11.30 -8.00
CA GLU A 6 -8.45 10.39 -8.94
C GLU A 6 -7.40 9.50 -9.65
N GLU A 7 -6.35 10.09 -10.24
CA GLU A 7 -5.27 9.33 -10.87
C GLU A 7 -4.55 8.39 -9.88
N PHE A 8 -4.37 8.85 -8.64
CA PHE A 8 -3.77 8.05 -7.58
C PHE A 8 -4.62 6.83 -7.24
N ILE A 9 -5.93 7.01 -7.07
CA ILE A 9 -6.88 5.92 -6.84
C ILE A 9 -6.90 4.97 -8.03
N GLN A 10 -6.96 5.46 -9.27
CA GLN A 10 -6.98 4.60 -10.45
C GLN A 10 -5.73 3.74 -10.56
N LYS A 11 -4.56 4.31 -10.27
CA LYS A 11 -3.30 3.55 -10.23
C LYS A 11 -3.28 2.51 -9.12
N LEU A 12 -3.77 2.83 -7.93
CA LEU A 12 -3.91 1.86 -6.85
C LEU A 12 -4.85 0.72 -7.25
N LEU A 13 -6.03 1.02 -7.81
CA LEU A 13 -6.98 0.01 -8.26
C LEU A 13 -6.40 -0.88 -9.36
N SER A 14 -5.56 -0.33 -10.25
CA SER A 14 -4.91 -1.13 -11.31
C SER A 14 -4.01 -2.25 -10.76
N THR A 15 -3.53 -2.13 -9.51
CA THR A 15 -2.72 -3.19 -8.87
C THR A 15 -3.51 -4.47 -8.61
N LEU A 16 -4.85 -4.40 -8.54
CA LEU A 16 -5.72 -5.57 -8.33
C LEU A 16 -5.74 -6.52 -9.54
N ALA A 17 -5.26 -6.07 -10.70
CA ALA A 17 -5.09 -6.91 -11.88
C ALA A 17 -3.81 -7.78 -11.83
N TYR A 18 -2.98 -7.61 -10.81
CA TYR A 18 -1.70 -8.32 -10.66
C TYR A 18 -1.75 -9.29 -9.49
N ASN A 19 -1.00 -10.38 -9.61
CA ASN A 19 -0.66 -11.21 -8.47
C ASN A 19 0.19 -10.39 -7.51
N THR A 20 -0.29 -10.18 -6.28
CA THR A 20 0.47 -9.43 -5.26
C THR A 20 0.60 -10.21 -3.97
N VAL A 21 1.68 -9.96 -3.24
CA VAL A 21 1.94 -10.58 -1.94
C VAL A 21 2.47 -9.55 -0.94
N TYR A 22 2.11 -9.71 0.34
CA TYR A 22 2.67 -8.86 1.39
C TYR A 22 4.11 -9.26 1.73
N MET A 23 5.05 -8.33 1.54
CA MET A 23 6.45 -8.46 1.96
C MET A 23 6.92 -7.17 2.61
N TRP A 24 7.23 -7.21 3.91
CA TRP A 24 7.74 -6.07 4.66
C TRP A 24 9.00 -5.48 4.02
N GLY A 25 9.02 -4.17 3.77
CA GLY A 25 10.17 -3.45 3.24
C GLY A 25 10.25 -3.47 1.70
N THR A 26 9.14 -3.73 1.01
CA THR A 26 9.06 -3.78 -0.46
C THR A 26 8.01 -2.81 -1.00
N PHE A 27 8.20 -2.35 -2.24
CA PHE A 27 7.36 -1.33 -2.89
C PHE A 27 7.07 -1.66 -4.36
N GLY A 28 6.79 -2.93 -4.64
CA GLY A 28 6.37 -3.41 -5.96
C GLY A 28 7.43 -4.20 -6.71
N SER A 29 8.41 -4.79 -6.01
CA SER A 29 9.42 -5.66 -6.63
C SER A 29 8.79 -6.97 -7.11
N PRO A 30 9.20 -7.54 -8.26
CA PRO A 30 8.91 -8.94 -8.57
C PRO A 30 9.45 -9.87 -7.48
N VAL A 31 8.69 -10.91 -7.13
CA VAL A 31 9.12 -11.91 -6.15
C VAL A 31 10.23 -12.77 -6.76
N THR A 32 11.42 -12.67 -6.19
CA THR A 32 12.63 -13.39 -6.59
C THR A 32 13.36 -13.91 -5.37
N LYS A 33 14.21 -14.93 -5.55
CA LYS A 33 15.05 -15.44 -4.47
C LYS A 33 15.88 -14.32 -3.81
N LYS A 34 16.47 -13.46 -4.64
CA LYS A 34 17.28 -12.32 -4.19
C LYS A 34 16.52 -11.38 -3.26
N ILE A 35 15.30 -10.95 -3.63
CA ILE A 35 14.55 -10.01 -2.77
C ILE A 35 14.08 -10.68 -1.47
N ILE A 36 13.78 -11.98 -1.49
CA ILE A 36 13.41 -12.73 -0.28
C ILE A 36 14.60 -12.80 0.68
N GLU A 37 15.78 -13.17 0.19
CA GLU A 37 17.01 -13.27 1.00
C GLU A 37 17.43 -11.91 1.54
N GLU A 38 17.45 -10.86 0.69
CA GLU A 38 17.77 -9.48 1.11
C GLU A 38 16.84 -9.01 2.25
N LYS A 39 15.54 -9.32 2.19
CA LYS A 39 14.59 -8.91 3.22
C LYS A 39 14.64 -9.79 4.47
N ALA A 40 15.00 -11.06 4.32
CA ALA A 40 15.21 -11.94 5.45
C ALA A 40 16.44 -11.56 6.28
N GLU A 41 17.52 -11.11 5.64
CA GLU A 41 18.67 -10.53 6.33
C GLU A 41 18.29 -9.23 7.06
N GLN A 42 17.46 -8.39 6.41
CA GLN A 42 17.05 -7.10 6.97
C GLN A 42 16.07 -7.24 8.14
N TYR A 43 15.15 -8.21 8.08
CA TYR A 43 14.06 -8.40 9.04
C TYR A 43 13.87 -9.89 9.40
N PRO A 44 14.87 -10.53 10.05
CA PRO A 44 14.88 -11.98 10.27
C PRO A 44 13.71 -12.49 11.10
N SER A 45 13.20 -11.69 12.04
CA SER A 45 12.02 -12.05 12.84
C SER A 45 10.71 -12.06 12.05
N TRP A 46 10.64 -11.29 10.96
CA TRP A 46 9.46 -11.25 10.08
C TRP A 46 9.50 -12.35 9.02
N TYR A 47 10.68 -12.62 8.47
CA TYR A 47 10.90 -13.62 7.43
C TYR A 47 11.40 -14.93 8.03
N THR A 48 10.49 -15.59 8.78
CA THR A 48 10.68 -16.95 9.29
C THR A 48 10.89 -17.95 8.15
N GLU A 49 11.40 -19.15 8.46
CA GLU A 49 11.56 -20.22 7.45
C GLU A 49 10.24 -20.54 6.75
N GLU A 50 9.13 -20.67 7.48
CA GLU A 50 7.79 -20.89 6.92
C GLU A 50 7.39 -19.77 5.94
N ARG A 51 7.63 -18.50 6.31
CA ARG A 51 7.33 -17.37 5.43
C ARG A 51 8.20 -17.39 4.18
N LYS A 52 9.48 -17.70 4.31
CA LYS A 52 10.40 -17.80 3.17
C LYS A 52 9.98 -18.94 2.24
N GLU A 53 9.64 -20.11 2.77
CA GLU A 53 9.18 -21.26 1.98
C GLU A 53 7.92 -20.91 1.18
N PHE A 54 6.94 -20.27 1.81
CA PHE A 54 5.76 -19.73 1.12
C PHE A 54 6.14 -18.77 -0.02
N LEU A 55 7.04 -17.81 0.24
CA LEU A 55 7.46 -16.81 -0.76
C LEU A 55 8.27 -17.44 -1.90
N TYR A 56 9.11 -18.44 -1.62
CA TYR A 56 9.85 -19.19 -2.64
C TYR A 56 8.89 -19.91 -3.60
N GLY A 57 7.77 -20.43 -3.08
CA GLY A 57 6.71 -21.02 -3.89
C GLY A 57 6.14 -20.06 -4.94
N LEU A 58 6.17 -18.74 -4.71
CA LEU A 58 5.62 -17.73 -5.62
C LEU A 58 6.59 -17.30 -6.75
N ILE A 59 7.85 -17.74 -6.70
CA ILE A 59 8.86 -17.38 -7.72
C ILE A 59 8.41 -17.92 -9.08
N GLY A 60 8.49 -17.06 -10.11
CA GLY A 60 8.10 -17.40 -11.48
C GLY A 60 6.59 -17.33 -11.75
N GLN A 61 5.77 -16.96 -10.76
CA GLN A 61 4.31 -16.83 -10.90
C GLN A 61 3.85 -15.37 -11.11
N ASN A 62 4.76 -14.49 -11.54
CA ASN A 62 4.50 -13.06 -11.79
C ASN A 62 3.91 -12.30 -10.58
N TYR A 63 4.31 -12.66 -9.36
CA TYR A 63 3.93 -11.92 -8.16
C TYR A 63 4.75 -10.65 -7.98
N PHE A 64 4.08 -9.58 -7.54
CA PHE A 64 4.70 -8.35 -7.06
C PHE A 64 4.56 -8.21 -5.53
N ALA A 65 5.64 -7.81 -4.90
CA ALA A 65 5.78 -7.69 -3.46
C ALA A 65 5.58 -6.24 -3.00
N PHE A 66 4.62 -6.03 -2.10
CA PHE A 66 4.37 -4.73 -1.47
C PHE A 66 4.23 -4.87 0.05
N ASP A 67 4.74 -3.93 0.83
CA ASP A 67 4.19 -3.65 2.16
C ASP A 67 3.11 -2.55 2.08
N CYS A 68 2.50 -2.21 3.22
CA CYS A 68 1.39 -1.26 3.28
C CYS A 68 1.78 0.14 2.78
N ALA A 69 2.87 0.71 3.31
CA ALA A 69 3.38 2.01 2.88
C ALA A 69 4.03 1.94 1.49
N GLY A 70 4.61 0.79 1.15
CA GLY A 70 5.25 0.48 -0.12
C GLY A 70 4.28 0.43 -1.29
N LEU A 71 3.02 0.04 -1.07
CA LEU A 71 1.96 0.18 -2.06
C LEU A 71 1.76 1.65 -2.44
N ILE A 72 1.56 2.52 -1.45
CA ILE A 72 1.35 3.96 -1.64
C ILE A 72 2.58 4.61 -2.29
N LYS A 73 3.77 4.37 -1.72
CA LYS A 73 5.04 4.92 -2.24
C LYS A 73 5.33 4.41 -3.64
N GLY A 74 5.13 3.12 -3.91
CA GLY A 74 5.36 2.52 -5.21
C GLY A 74 4.55 3.21 -6.30
N ILE A 75 3.25 3.41 -6.08
CA ILE A 75 2.39 4.17 -7.01
C ILE A 75 2.90 5.60 -7.21
N LEU A 76 3.20 6.31 -6.12
CA LEU A 76 3.72 7.68 -6.18
C LEU A 76 5.12 7.76 -6.82
N TRP A 77 5.89 6.67 -6.81
CA TRP A 77 7.19 6.53 -7.45
C TRP A 77 7.12 6.02 -8.90
N GLY A 78 5.92 5.89 -9.45
CA GLY A 78 5.70 5.54 -10.86
C GLY A 78 5.70 4.05 -11.15
N TRP A 79 5.36 3.20 -10.18
CA TRP A 79 5.12 1.78 -10.41
C TRP A 79 4.13 1.56 -11.58
N ASN A 80 4.43 0.58 -12.43
CA ASN A 80 3.64 0.26 -13.62
C ASN A 80 3.44 -1.24 -13.86
N GLY A 81 3.94 -2.11 -12.97
CA GLY A 81 3.74 -3.55 -13.07
C GLY A 81 4.64 -4.25 -14.09
N ASP A 82 5.76 -3.65 -14.48
CA ASP A 82 6.73 -4.28 -15.38
C ASP A 82 7.59 -5.33 -14.64
N PRO A 83 7.41 -6.65 -14.89
CA PRO A 83 8.15 -7.69 -14.19
C PRO A 83 9.64 -7.73 -14.55
N ALA A 84 10.05 -7.08 -15.65
CA ALA A 84 11.46 -6.99 -16.04
C ALA A 84 12.23 -5.91 -15.23
N GLN A 85 11.52 -5.04 -14.51
CA GLN A 85 12.14 -3.96 -13.73
C GLN A 85 12.21 -4.30 -12.23
N LYS A 86 13.33 -3.94 -11.60
CA LYS A 86 13.67 -4.26 -10.20
C LYS A 86 12.55 -3.97 -9.19
N TYR A 87 11.78 -2.91 -9.41
CA TYR A 87 10.69 -2.45 -8.54
C TYR A 87 9.37 -2.31 -9.31
N GLY A 88 9.12 -3.17 -10.31
CA GLY A 88 7.89 -3.11 -11.10
C GLY A 88 7.68 -1.76 -11.79
N GLY A 89 8.78 -1.12 -12.20
CA GLY A 89 8.81 0.21 -12.81
C GLY A 89 8.97 1.40 -11.84
N ALA A 90 8.79 1.21 -10.53
CA ALA A 90 8.94 2.29 -9.56
C ALA A 90 10.39 2.78 -9.49
N LYS A 91 10.58 4.10 -9.40
CA LYS A 91 11.89 4.72 -9.22
C LYS A 91 12.03 5.22 -7.78
N TYR A 92 12.99 4.66 -7.04
CA TYR A 92 13.18 4.96 -5.62
C TYR A 92 13.28 6.47 -5.35
N LYS A 93 12.45 6.98 -4.44
CA LYS A 93 12.35 8.42 -4.08
C LYS A 93 12.03 9.35 -5.25
N ALA A 94 11.36 8.87 -6.29
CA ALA A 94 10.90 9.71 -7.39
C ALA A 94 9.76 10.65 -6.97
N ASN A 95 9.49 11.64 -7.83
CA ASN A 95 8.38 12.59 -7.68
C ASN A 95 8.38 13.38 -6.37
N GLY A 96 9.56 13.56 -5.74
CA GLY A 96 9.70 14.28 -4.48
C GLY A 96 9.14 13.54 -3.26
N VAL A 97 8.76 12.27 -3.41
CA VAL A 97 8.15 11.47 -2.34
C VAL A 97 9.26 10.74 -1.58
N PRO A 98 9.48 11.02 -0.29
CA PRO A 98 10.51 10.38 0.52
C PRO A 98 10.14 8.93 0.89
N ASP A 99 11.15 8.18 1.31
CA ASP A 99 10.96 6.82 1.82
C ASP A 99 10.50 6.87 3.29
N LEU A 100 9.21 6.67 3.52
CA LEU A 100 8.56 6.78 4.83
C LEU A 100 7.95 5.44 5.27
N SER A 101 7.97 5.18 6.58
CA SER A 101 7.17 4.13 7.21
C SER A 101 5.68 4.53 7.27
N ALA A 102 4.80 3.60 7.63
CA ALA A 102 3.38 3.86 7.87
C ALA A 102 3.15 5.07 8.81
N ASP A 103 3.83 5.08 9.95
CA ASP A 103 3.70 6.13 10.97
C ASP A 103 4.26 7.47 10.51
N ALA A 104 5.40 7.45 9.82
CA ALA A 104 5.99 8.67 9.27
C ALA A 104 5.16 9.24 8.12
N LEU A 105 4.46 8.38 7.37
CA LEU A 105 3.61 8.78 6.25
C LEU A 105 2.35 9.50 6.75
N ILE A 106 1.61 8.94 7.71
CA ILE A 106 0.46 9.65 8.30
C ILE A 106 0.86 10.94 9.01
N ALA A 107 2.05 11.01 9.62
CA ALA A 107 2.55 12.23 10.26
C ALA A 107 2.76 13.40 9.28
N ARG A 108 2.90 13.13 7.98
CA ARG A 108 2.97 14.16 6.92
C ARG A 108 1.60 14.61 6.41
N CYS A 109 0.51 13.99 6.87
CA CYS A 109 -0.80 14.16 6.27
C CYS A 109 -1.74 15.13 7.02
N ASN A 110 -1.22 15.90 7.98
CA ASN A 110 -2.02 16.72 8.92
C ASN A 110 -3.25 15.93 9.46
N PRO A 111 -3.02 14.84 10.21
CA PRO A 111 -4.02 13.81 10.38
C PRO A 111 -5.21 14.25 11.24
N SER A 112 -6.39 13.76 10.86
CA SER A 112 -7.66 13.91 11.58
C SER A 112 -8.10 12.58 12.16
N THR A 113 -8.86 12.62 13.25
CA THR A 113 -9.61 11.47 13.81
C THR A 113 -11.10 11.51 13.46
N ASP A 114 -11.57 12.58 12.81
CA ASP A 114 -12.96 12.78 12.39
C ASP A 114 -13.21 12.17 11.00
N PHE A 115 -13.53 10.88 10.97
CA PHE A 115 -13.82 10.14 9.74
C PHE A 115 -15.09 10.58 9.00
N SER A 116 -15.90 11.51 9.54
CA SER A 116 -16.99 12.12 8.76
C SER A 116 -16.47 13.01 7.62
N ARG A 117 -15.19 13.38 7.65
CA ARG A 117 -14.53 14.27 6.69
C ARG A 117 -13.54 13.57 5.77
N VAL A 118 -13.35 12.25 5.90
CA VAL A 118 -12.41 11.51 5.08
C VAL A 118 -12.82 11.57 3.60
N VAL A 119 -11.87 11.90 2.73
CA VAL A 119 -12.13 11.98 1.28
C VAL A 119 -11.31 10.96 0.49
N PRO A 120 -11.79 10.50 -0.68
CA PRO A 120 -11.07 9.54 -1.50
C PRO A 120 -9.63 9.98 -1.80
N GLY A 121 -8.70 9.04 -1.69
CA GLY A 121 -7.27 9.23 -1.87
C GLY A 121 -6.53 9.57 -0.59
N GLU A 122 -7.22 9.85 0.53
CA GLU A 122 -6.57 10.04 1.82
C GLU A 122 -6.00 8.73 2.36
N VAL A 123 -4.89 8.86 3.08
CA VAL A 123 -4.30 7.74 3.82
C VAL A 123 -5.16 7.50 5.05
N VAL A 124 -5.44 6.24 5.35
CA VAL A 124 -6.00 5.81 6.63
C VAL A 124 -4.94 5.03 7.40
N TRP A 125 -4.90 5.18 8.72
CA TRP A 125 -3.79 4.69 9.55
C TRP A 125 -4.23 4.11 10.89
N ILE A 126 -3.55 3.04 11.29
CA ILE A 126 -3.42 2.53 12.66
C ILE A 126 -1.93 2.34 12.93
N SER A 127 -1.52 2.20 14.20
CA SER A 127 -0.09 2.04 14.54
C SER A 127 0.60 0.97 13.69
N GLY A 128 1.61 1.39 12.92
CA GLY A 128 2.39 0.51 12.05
C GLY A 128 1.74 0.11 10.72
N HIS A 129 0.53 0.58 10.38
CA HIS A 129 -0.17 0.16 9.16
C HIS A 129 -0.97 1.27 8.49
N VAL A 130 -0.98 1.27 7.15
CA VAL A 130 -1.70 2.25 6.32
C VAL A 130 -2.49 1.59 5.19
N GLY A 131 -3.54 2.27 4.77
CA GLY A 131 -4.26 2.03 3.51
C GLY A 131 -4.61 3.35 2.84
N THR A 132 -5.25 3.29 1.68
CA THR A 132 -5.82 4.47 1.01
C THR A 132 -7.33 4.35 0.94
N TYR A 133 -8.05 5.35 1.43
CA TYR A 133 -9.50 5.41 1.36
C TYR A 133 -9.95 5.61 -0.09
N LEU A 134 -10.88 4.78 -0.56
CA LEU A 134 -11.40 4.80 -1.93
C LEU A 134 -12.72 5.55 -2.06
N GLY A 135 -13.34 5.95 -0.94
CA GLY A 135 -14.75 6.36 -0.92
C GLY A 135 -15.67 5.22 -0.51
N GLU A 136 -16.92 5.56 -0.17
CA GLU A 136 -18.01 4.60 0.13
C GLU A 136 -17.65 3.53 1.17
N GLY A 137 -16.84 3.89 2.18
CA GLY A 137 -16.41 2.95 3.21
C GLY A 137 -15.43 1.87 2.73
N LYS A 138 -14.71 2.10 1.63
CA LYS A 138 -13.74 1.15 1.06
C LYS A 138 -12.31 1.66 1.24
N VAL A 139 -11.38 0.75 1.48
CA VAL A 139 -9.93 1.02 1.56
C VAL A 139 -9.20 0.03 0.68
N ILE A 140 -8.20 0.49 -0.06
CA ILE A 140 -7.19 -0.40 -0.66
C ILE A 140 -5.95 -0.43 0.22
N GLU A 141 -5.50 -1.63 0.57
CA GLU A 141 -4.34 -1.85 1.43
C GLU A 141 -3.54 -3.06 0.97
N SER A 142 -2.23 -3.08 1.24
CA SER A 142 -1.43 -4.30 1.23
C SER A 142 -1.27 -4.79 2.66
N THR A 143 -1.73 -6.00 2.97
CA THR A 143 -1.64 -6.58 4.32
C THR A 143 -1.45 -8.08 4.26
N SER A 144 -0.76 -8.66 5.24
CA SER A 144 -0.63 -10.10 5.38
C SER A 144 -1.92 -10.78 5.85
N ALA A 145 -2.89 -10.01 6.35
CA ALA A 145 -4.20 -10.52 6.73
C ALA A 145 -5.06 -10.86 5.50
N TRP A 146 -5.96 -11.83 5.66
CA TRP A 146 -6.94 -12.25 4.66
C TRP A 146 -6.30 -12.74 3.36
N LYS A 147 -6.19 -11.90 2.32
CA LYS A 147 -5.65 -12.29 1.01
C LYS A 147 -4.12 -12.27 0.92
N ASN A 148 -3.41 -11.81 1.96
CA ASN A 148 -1.95 -11.71 2.02
C ASN A 148 -1.32 -10.97 0.81
N GLY A 149 -1.75 -9.73 0.57
CA GLY A 149 -1.37 -8.92 -0.58
C GLY A 149 -2.25 -7.67 -0.68
N VAL A 150 -2.28 -7.07 -1.87
CA VAL A 150 -3.13 -5.91 -2.16
C VAL A 150 -4.59 -6.35 -2.29
N GLN A 151 -5.47 -5.66 -1.59
CA GLN A 151 -6.89 -6.00 -1.53
C GLN A 151 -7.74 -4.79 -1.14
N ILE A 152 -9.03 -4.85 -1.47
CA ILE A 152 -10.03 -3.90 -0.97
C ILE A 152 -10.65 -4.47 0.31
N THR A 153 -10.72 -3.63 1.35
CA THR A 153 -11.30 -3.93 2.66
C THR A 153 -12.27 -2.82 3.08
N GLY A 154 -13.08 -3.11 4.10
CA GLY A 154 -13.99 -2.14 4.70
C GLY A 154 -13.26 -1.13 5.59
N CYS A 155 -13.62 0.15 5.42
CA CYS A 155 -13.37 1.23 6.36
C CYS A 155 -14.52 1.31 7.36
N LEU A 156 -14.38 0.57 8.47
CA LEU A 156 -15.47 0.41 9.45
C LEU A 156 -15.83 1.73 10.17
N ASN A 157 -14.98 2.75 10.07
CA ASN A 157 -15.29 4.10 10.57
C ASN A 157 -16.40 4.80 9.80
N VAL A 158 -16.62 4.43 8.53
CA VAL A 158 -17.54 5.11 7.61
C VAL A 158 -18.78 4.27 7.36
N LEU A 159 -18.59 3.02 6.95
CA LEU A 159 -19.68 2.12 6.57
C LEU A 159 -19.30 0.67 6.85
N HIS A 160 -20.25 -0.08 7.41
CA HIS A 160 -20.16 -1.52 7.53
C HIS A 160 -20.89 -2.17 6.34
N ASP A 161 -20.17 -2.44 5.26
CA ASP A 161 -20.71 -3.15 4.10
C ASP A 161 -20.63 -4.68 4.32
N PRO A 162 -21.77 -5.39 4.39
CA PRO A 162 -21.79 -6.85 4.56
C PRO A 162 -21.08 -7.62 3.43
N GLN A 163 -20.91 -7.00 2.26
CA GLN A 163 -20.21 -7.59 1.11
C GLN A 163 -18.68 -7.50 1.24
N LEU A 164 -18.18 -6.73 2.21
CA LEU A 164 -16.76 -6.62 2.55
C LEU A 164 -16.51 -7.24 3.93
N PRO A 165 -16.43 -8.59 4.03
CA PRO A 165 -16.29 -9.27 5.31
C PRO A 165 -14.94 -8.99 5.99
N SER A 166 -13.95 -8.53 5.24
CA SER A 166 -12.66 -8.07 5.73
C SER A 166 -12.67 -6.54 5.84
N GLY A 167 -12.43 -6.02 7.04
CA GLY A 167 -12.38 -4.58 7.31
C GLY A 167 -11.77 -4.31 8.68
N ARG A 168 -11.42 -3.05 8.92
CA ARG A 168 -10.89 -2.62 10.21
C ARG A 168 -11.31 -1.19 10.54
N LEU A 169 -11.27 -0.88 11.84
CA LEU A 169 -11.32 0.50 12.34
C LEU A 169 -9.93 1.11 12.22
N TRP A 170 -9.89 2.32 11.69
CA TRP A 170 -8.72 3.16 11.54
C TRP A 170 -8.73 4.26 12.61
N THR A 171 -7.56 4.72 13.02
CA THR A 171 -7.42 5.71 14.09
C THR A 171 -7.31 7.12 13.53
N LYS A 172 -6.65 7.28 12.38
CA LYS A 172 -6.41 8.58 11.74
C LYS A 172 -6.59 8.47 10.24
N HIS A 173 -6.90 9.60 9.61
CA HIS A 173 -6.84 9.77 8.16
C HIS A 173 -6.19 11.12 7.80
N GLY A 174 -5.74 11.29 6.56
CA GLY A 174 -5.24 12.58 6.10
C GLY A 174 -4.76 12.61 4.65
N LYS A 175 -4.64 13.82 4.11
CA LYS A 175 -4.23 14.08 2.73
C LYS A 175 -2.72 13.93 2.58
N LEU A 176 -2.29 13.17 1.58
CA LEU A 176 -0.88 13.11 1.21
C LEU A 176 -0.47 14.46 0.59
N PRO A 177 0.66 15.07 1.02
CA PRO A 177 1.13 16.32 0.43
C PRO A 177 1.67 16.17 -1.01
N TYR A 178 1.65 14.95 -1.55
CA TYR A 178 2.14 14.60 -2.88
C TYR A 178 1.00 14.31 -3.88
N VAL A 179 -0.25 14.37 -3.41
CA VAL A 179 -1.47 14.12 -4.18
C VAL A 179 -2.29 15.40 -4.21
N ASP A 180 -2.80 15.77 -5.38
CA ASP A 180 -3.69 16.92 -5.56
C ASP A 180 -5.15 16.50 -5.38
N TYR A 181 -5.83 17.07 -4.39
CA TYR A 181 -7.23 16.78 -4.07
C TYR A 181 -8.21 17.80 -4.67
N GLY A 182 -7.77 18.69 -5.56
CA GLY A 182 -8.64 19.56 -6.35
C GLY A 182 -9.24 20.76 -5.60
N GLY A 183 -8.72 21.13 -4.42
CA GLY A 183 -9.24 22.26 -3.64
C GLY A 183 -8.17 22.94 -2.77
N LYS A 184 -8.02 24.26 -2.97
CA LYS A 184 -7.25 25.18 -2.13
C LYS A 184 -7.70 25.03 -0.67
N ASP A 185 -6.73 24.94 0.23
CA ASP A 185 -6.92 24.95 1.69
C ASP A 185 -7.82 26.10 2.16
#